data_AF-A0A534X6H8-F1
#
_entry.id   AF-A0A534X6H8-F1
#
_cell.length_a   1.000
_cell.length_b   1.000
_cell.length_c   1.000
_cell.angle_alpha   90.00
_cell.angle_beta   90.00
_cell.angle_gamma   90.00
#
_symmetry.space_group_name_H-M   'P 1'
#
loop_
_entity.id
_entity.type
_entity.pdbx_description
1 polymer ?
#
loop_
_entity_poly.entity_id
_entity_poly.type
_entity_poly.pdbx_seq_one_letter_code
_entity_poly.pdbx_strand_id
1 'polypeptide(L)'
;MKPLSAFWRRAACPDGRDRWCGECRGGYFRKWCATHRDAYNTRQRAYYRRNRARLRAYNREYQRRRRRLMRAGRWKQRRTS
;
A
#
# COMPACT_ATOMS: atom_id res chain seq x y z
N MET A 1 -14.34 16.35 16.45
CA MET A 1 -13.24 15.34 16.46
C MET A 1 -13.46 14.36 15.32
N LYS A 2 -12.40 13.89 14.63
CA LYS A 2 -12.53 12.86 13.57
C LYS A 2 -12.65 11.46 14.20
N PRO A 3 -13.43 10.54 13.60
CA PRO A 3 -13.51 9.17 14.10
C PRO A 3 -12.15 8.47 13.95
N LEU A 4 -11.87 7.51 14.83
CA LEU A 4 -10.61 6.78 14.79
C LEU A 4 -10.37 6.09 13.42
N SER A 5 -11.43 5.69 12.71
CA SER A 5 -11.37 5.11 11.37
C SER A 5 -10.73 6.04 10.32
N ALA A 6 -10.71 7.36 10.57
CA ALA A 6 -10.06 8.33 9.69
C ALA A 6 -8.52 8.28 9.77
N PHE A 7 -7.95 7.56 10.74
CA PHE A 7 -6.51 7.45 10.97
C PHE A 7 -6.01 6.07 10.55
N TRP A 8 -4.93 6.05 9.78
CA TRP A 8 -4.35 4.82 9.27
C TRP A 8 -3.76 3.98 10.41
N ARG A 9 -3.95 2.66 10.35
CA ARG A 9 -3.30 1.75 11.30
C ARG A 9 -1.78 1.79 11.09
N ARG A 10 -1.04 1.98 12.18
CA ARG A 10 0.42 2.02 12.18
C ARG A 10 0.92 1.39 13.47
N ALA A 11 1.37 0.14 13.38
CA ALA A 11 1.83 -0.64 14.53
C ALA A 11 3.04 -0.01 15.25
N ALA A 12 3.81 0.84 14.57
CA ALA A 12 4.94 1.56 15.16
C ALA A 12 4.53 2.75 16.06
N CYS A 13 3.24 3.12 16.10
CA CYS A 13 2.74 4.18 16.97
C CYS A 13 2.20 3.59 18.30
N PRO A 14 2.31 4.31 19.44
CA PRO A 14 1.86 3.80 20.74
C PRO A 14 0.38 3.37 20.79
N ASP A 15 -0.50 4.10 20.10
CA ASP A 15 -1.94 3.85 19.99
C ASP A 15 -2.31 2.98 18.78
N GLY A 16 -1.30 2.49 18.04
CA GLY A 16 -1.48 1.72 16.81
C GLY A 16 -2.03 2.52 15.63
N ARG A 17 -2.09 3.85 15.71
CA ARG A 17 -2.61 4.72 14.63
C ARG A 17 -1.67 5.84 14.27
N ASP A 18 -1.80 6.31 13.03
CA ASP A 18 -1.07 7.46 12.55
C ASP A 18 -1.58 8.73 13.23
N ARG A 19 -0.68 9.66 13.56
CA ARG A 19 -1.05 10.96 14.15
C ARG A 19 -1.88 11.80 13.18
N TRP A 20 -1.75 11.55 11.88
CA TRP A 20 -2.44 12.31 10.84
C TRP A 20 -3.59 11.50 10.24
N CYS A 21 -4.76 12.13 10.14
CA CYS A 21 -5.87 11.51 9.41
C CYS A 21 -5.52 11.36 7.92
N GLY A 22 -6.20 10.43 7.24
CA GLY A 22 -5.93 10.07 5.85
C GLY A 22 -5.99 11.26 4.89
N GLU A 23 -6.93 12.18 5.09
CA GLU A 23 -7.03 13.42 4.30
C GLU A 23 -5.83 14.33 4.48
N CYS A 24 -5.44 14.63 5.73
CA CYS A 24 -4.31 15.51 6.03
C CYS A 24 -3.00 14.92 5.48
N ARG A 25 -2.79 13.62 5.71
CA ARG A 25 -1.64 12.89 5.18
C ARG A 25 -1.62 12.90 3.66
N GLY A 26 -2.74 12.63 3.01
CA GLY A 26 -2.88 12.66 1.56
C GLY A 26 -2.67 14.07 0.98
N GLY A 27 -3.20 15.10 1.65
CA GLY A 27 -3.03 16.50 1.27
C GLY A 27 -1.57 16.94 1.33
N TYR A 28 -0.89 16.66 2.43
CA TYR A 28 0.55 16.90 2.55
C TYR A 28 1.35 16.13 1.50
N PHE A 29 1.08 14.84 1.32
CA PHE A 29 1.80 14.03 0.36
C PHE A 29 1.62 14.54 -1.08
N ARG A 30 0.41 14.99 -1.44
CA ARG A 30 0.16 15.63 -2.75
C ARG A 30 0.96 16.91 -2.93
N LYS A 31 0.97 17.79 -1.92
CA LYS A 31 1.78 19.03 -1.93
C LYS A 31 3.27 18.72 -2.07
N TRP A 32 3.77 17.77 -1.27
CA TRP A 32 5.17 17.33 -1.33
C TRP A 32 5.53 16.75 -2.70
N CYS A 33 4.66 15.92 -3.28
CA CYS A 33 4.83 15.35 -4.62
C CYS A 33 4.75 16.39 -5.74
N ALA A 34 4.05 17.52 -5.55
CA ALA A 34 4.07 18.60 -6.53
C ALA A 34 5.47 19.25 -6.61
N THR A 35 6.15 19.40 -5.47
CA THR A 35 7.51 19.98 -5.41
C THR A 35 8.62 18.97 -5.69
N HIS A 36 8.45 17.69 -5.36
CA HIS A 36 9.52 16.68 -5.39
C HIS A 36 9.25 15.52 -6.38
N ARG A 37 8.41 15.76 -7.38
CA ARG A 37 7.90 14.72 -8.30
C ARG A 37 9.01 13.87 -8.90
N ASP A 38 10.04 14.51 -9.43
CA ASP A 38 11.09 13.83 -10.19
C ASP A 38 12.03 13.02 -9.30
N ALA A 39 12.41 13.56 -8.15
CA ALA A 39 13.18 12.84 -7.14
C ALA A 39 12.41 11.61 -6.63
N TYR A 40 11.11 11.78 -6.34
CA TYR A 40 10.25 10.68 -5.93
C TYR A 40 10.15 9.60 -7.00
N ASN A 41 9.85 9.98 -8.24
CA ASN A 41 9.71 9.05 -9.36
C ASN A 41 11.01 8.31 -9.68
N THR A 42 12.14 9.00 -9.60
CA THR A 42 13.47 8.41 -9.81
C THR A 42 13.75 7.33 -8.78
N ARG A 43 13.52 7.63 -7.49
CA ARG A 43 13.65 6.64 -6.41
C ARG A 43 12.72 5.45 -6.61
N GLN A 44 11.46 5.68 -7.00
CA GLN A 44 10.49 4.62 -7.29
C GLN A 44 10.97 3.72 -8.43
N ARG A 45 11.40 4.31 -9.56
CA ARG A 45 11.93 3.57 -10.71
C ARG A 45 13.16 2.75 -10.34
N ALA A 46 14.08 3.32 -9.57
CA ALA A 46 15.27 2.62 -9.08
C ALA A 46 14.90 1.43 -8.19
N TYR A 47 13.96 1.60 -7.26
CA TYR A 47 13.44 0.52 -6.43
C TYR A 47 12.85 -0.62 -7.27
N TYR A 48 11.96 -0.30 -8.22
CA TYR A 48 11.34 -1.30 -9.08
C TYR A 48 12.35 -1.99 -9.99
N ARG A 49 13.35 -1.27 -10.50
CA ARG A 49 14.42 -1.85 -11.33
C ARG A 49 15.21 -2.87 -10.52
N ARG A 50 15.68 -2.51 -9.33
CA ARG A 50 16.45 -3.39 -8.44
C ARG A 50 15.65 -4.60 -7.96
N ASN A 51 14.35 -4.43 -7.74
CA ASN A 51 13.50 -5.47 -7.15
C ASN A 51 12.63 -6.23 -8.16
N ARG A 52 12.83 -6.01 -9.46
CA ARG A 52 11.93 -6.50 -10.52
C ARG A 52 11.70 -8.01 -10.44
N ALA A 53 12.78 -8.78 -10.29
CA ALA A 53 12.71 -10.24 -10.20
C ALA A 53 11.95 -10.70 -8.95
N ARG A 54 12.30 -10.14 -7.78
CA ARG A 54 11.64 -10.42 -6.50
C ARG A 54 10.14 -10.13 -6.55
N LEU A 55 9.75 -8.96 -7.07
CA LEU A 55 8.34 -8.58 -7.20
C LEU A 55 7.59 -9.48 -8.17
N ARG A 56 8.22 -9.90 -9.28
CA ARG A 56 7.64 -10.87 -10.21
C ARG A 56 7.47 -12.25 -9.59
N ALA A 57 8.45 -12.73 -8.83
CA ALA A 57 8.37 -14.00 -8.12
C ALA A 57 7.22 -13.98 -7.11
N TYR A 58 7.16 -12.94 -6.27
CA TYR A 58 6.06 -12.72 -5.33
C TYR A 58 4.70 -12.70 -6.03
N ASN A 59 4.56 -11.96 -7.13
CA ASN A 59 3.30 -11.91 -7.89
C ASN A 59 2.92 -13.26 -8.50
N ARG A 60 3.88 -14.04 -9.00
CA ARG A 60 3.64 -15.39 -9.50
C ARG A 60 3.14 -16.30 -8.40
N GLU A 61 3.76 -16.26 -7.23
CA GLU A 61 3.36 -17.04 -6.06
C GLU A 61 1.95 -16.64 -5.58
N TYR A 62 1.70 -15.34 -5.47
CA TYR A 62 0.37 -14.81 -5.14
C TYR A 62 -0.70 -15.35 -6.10
N GLN A 63 -0.45 -15.31 -7.42
CA GLN A 63 -1.40 -15.82 -8.41
C GLN A 63 -1.55 -17.35 -8.37
N ARG A 64 -0.50 -18.09 -8.04
CA ARG A 64 -0.58 -19.54 -7.81
C ARG A 64 -1.47 -19.85 -6.61
N ARG A 65 -1.23 -19.17 -5.47
CA ARG A 65 -2.05 -19.31 -4.26
C ARG A 65 -3.50 -18.92 -4.51
N ARG A 66 -3.74 -17.79 -5.17
CA ARG A 66 -5.07 -17.32 -5.55
C ARG A 66 -5.82 -18.34 -6.40
N ARG A 67 -5.18 -18.93 -7.42
CA ARG A 67 -5.77 -19.99 -8.25
C ARG A 67 -6.11 -21.25 -7.44
N ARG A 68 -5.23 -21.67 -6.52
CA ARG A 68 -5.50 -22.79 -5.61
C ARG A 68 -6.72 -22.51 -4.71
N LEU A 69 -6.80 -21.32 -4.14
CA LEU A 69 -7.94 -20.91 -3.32
C LEU A 69 -9.25 -20.86 -4.13
N MET A 70 -9.22 -20.41 -5.38
CA MET A 70 -10.39 -20.41 -6.25
C MET A 70 -10.86 -21.83 -6.55
N ARG A 71 -9.94 -22.73 -6.92
CA ARG A 71 -10.26 -24.15 -7.14
C ARG A 71 -10.84 -24.82 -5.90
N ALA A 72 -10.36 -24.45 -4.72
CA ALA A 72 -10.87 -24.98 -3.45
C ALA A 72 -12.16 -24.30 -2.95
N GLY A 73 -12.74 -23.35 -3.70
CA GLY A 73 -13.91 -22.57 -3.25
C GLY A 73 -13.63 -21.64 -2.06
N ARG A 74 -12.38 -21.49 -1.63
CA ARG A 74 -11.96 -20.71 -0.46
C ARG A 74 -11.50 -19.29 -0.82
N TRP A 75 -11.56 -18.92 -2.10
CA TRP A 75 -11.22 -17.58 -2.54
C TRP A 75 -12.35 -16.61 -2.21
N LYS A 76 -12.14 -15.76 -1.21
CA LYS A 76 -13.03 -14.64 -0.93
C LYS A 76 -12.54 -13.41 -1.71
N GLN A 77 -13.34 -12.98 -2.70
CA GLN A 77 -13.10 -11.69 -3.32
C GLN A 77 -13.22 -10.61 -2.25
N ARG A 78 -12.24 -9.71 -2.20
CA ARG A 78 -12.30 -8.57 -1.30
C ARG A 78 -13.54 -7.76 -1.68
N ARG A 79 -14.52 -7.69 -0.78
CA ARG A 79 -15.70 -6.84 -0.94
C ARG A 79 -15.22 -5.41 -1.16
N THR A 80 -15.51 -4.86 -2.32
CA THR A 80 -15.45 -3.42 -2.57
C THR A 80 -16.66 -2.84 -1.85
N SER A 81 -16.43 -2.34 -0.64
CA SER A 81 -17.36 -1.45 0.07
C SER A 81 -17.25 -0.04 -0.48
#